data_AF-A0A849M4X1-F1
#
_entry.id   AF-A0A849M4X1-F1
#
_cell.length_a   1.000
_cell.length_b   1.000
_cell.length_c   1.000
_cell.angle_alpha   90.00
_cell.angle_beta   90.00
_cell.angle_gamma   90.00
#
_symmetry.space_group_name_H-M   'P 1'
#
loop_
_entity.id
_entity.type
_entity.pdbx_description
1 polymer ?
#
loop_
_entity_poly.entity_id
_entity_poly.type
_entity_poly.pdbx_seq_one_letter_code
_entity_poly.pdbx_strand_id
1 'polypeptide(L)' 'MNAILYYNSPDTLDYEESIFSQTQSLIYALEKGEREEFEERASIMEFEGGLSREEAEWRALRIVLDNRMKMAV' A
#
# COMPACT_ATOMS: atom_id res chain seq x y z
N MET A 1 29.72 21.56 5.57
CA MET A 1 29.19 21.92 4.24
C MET A 1 29.15 20.65 3.40
N ASN A 2 27.99 20.45 2.74
CA ASN A 2 27.57 19.39 1.79
C ASN A 2 28.69 18.83 0.88
N ALA A 3 28.62 17.62 0.33
CA ALA A 3 27.44 16.87 -0.10
C ALA A 3 27.74 15.36 -0.08
N ILE A 4 26.85 14.57 0.51
CA ILE A 4 26.84 13.12 0.29
C ILE A 4 26.23 12.94 -1.10
N LEU A 5 27.02 12.29 -1.96
CA LEU A 5 26.76 12.06 -3.37
C LEU A 5 25.42 11.34 -3.53
N TYR A 6 24.44 12.02 -4.13
CA TYR A 6 23.25 11.38 -4.66
C TYR A 6 23.70 10.44 -5.78
N TYR A 7 23.70 9.15 -5.47
CA TYR A 7 23.80 8.08 -6.46
C TYR A 7 22.58 8.21 -7.39
N ASN A 8 22.78 8.84 -8.55
CA ASN A 8 21.88 8.72 -9.69
C ASN A 8 21.97 7.27 -10.18
N SER A 9 21.09 6.41 -9.68
CA SER A 9 20.74 5.15 -10.32
C SER A 9 19.39 5.36 -11.01
N PRO A 10 19.30 5.25 -12.34
CA PRO A 10 18.08 5.58 -13.08
C PRO A 10 16.95 4.54 -12.94
N ASP A 11 17.09 3.53 -12.07
CA ASP A 11 16.20 2.36 -12.02
C ASP A 11 15.22 2.34 -10.84
N THR A 12 15.09 3.42 -10.07
CA THR A 12 14.18 3.44 -8.89
C THR A 12 12.80 4.05 -9.17
N LEU A 13 12.60 4.71 -10.32
CA LEU A 13 11.34 5.41 -10.62
C LEU A 13 10.24 4.54 -11.26
N ASP A 14 10.58 3.35 -11.79
CA ASP A 14 9.60 2.47 -12.43
C ASP A 14 8.97 1.43 -11.47
N TYR A 15 9.60 1.17 -10.32
CA TYR A 15 9.14 0.12 -9.41
C TYR A 15 7.96 0.60 -8.55
N GLU A 16 7.98 1.86 -8.11
CA GLU A 16 6.92 2.44 -7.28
C GLU A 16 5.65 2.72 -8.09
N GLU A 17 5.75 3.24 -9.32
CA GLU A 17 4.59 3.44 -10.20
C GLU A 17 3.91 2.12 -10.57
N SER A 18 4.68 1.07 -10.84
CA SER A 18 4.16 -0.27 -11.16
C SER A 18 3.38 -0.89 -10.00
N ILE A 19 3.88 -0.74 -8.77
CA ILE A 19 3.19 -1.22 -7.56
C ILE A 19 1.94 -0.37 -7.29
N PHE A 20 2.01 0.96 -7.48
CA PHE A 20 0.89 1.86 -7.27
C PHE A 20 -0.30 1.55 -8.20
N SER A 21 -0.02 1.35 -9.50
CA SER A 21 -1.02 0.98 -10.51
C SER A 21 -1.69 -0.37 -10.19
N GLN A 22 -0.92 -1.35 -9.73
CA GLN A 22 -1.44 -2.65 -9.31
C GLN A 22 -2.28 -2.55 -8.04
N THR A 23 -1.86 -1.72 -7.08
CA THR A 23 -2.54 -1.53 -5.79
C THR A 23 -3.94 -0.96 -5.99
N GLN A 24 -4.09 0.07 -6.83
CA GLN A 24 -5.40 0.66 -7.14
C GLN A 24 -6.33 -0.35 -7.81
N SER A 25 -5.83 -1.12 -8.79
CA SER A 25 -6.62 -2.15 -9.48
C SER A 25 -7.15 -3.23 -8.51
N LEU A 26 -6.33 -3.61 -7.53
CA LEU A 26 -6.71 -4.59 -6.50
C LEU A 26 -7.72 -4.02 -5.50
N ILE A 27 -7.59 -2.75 -5.12
CA ILE A 27 -8.55 -2.05 -4.26
C ILE A 27 -9.93 -2.01 -4.93
N TYR A 28 -9.98 -1.73 -6.24
CA TYR A 28 -11.24 -1.74 -7.00
C TYR A 28 -11.90 -3.12 -7.07
N ALA A 29 -11.11 -4.19 -6.94
CA ALA A 29 -11.60 -5.57 -6.97
C ALA A 29 -12.02 -6.10 -5.59
N LEU A 30 -11.89 -5.32 -4.51
CA LEU A 30 -12.37 -5.69 -3.18
C LEU A 30 -13.91 -5.71 -3.14
N GLU A 31 -14.47 -6.69 -2.43
CA GLU A 31 -15.89 -6.67 -2.09
C GLU A 31 -16.19 -5.54 -1.10
N LYS A 32 -17.46 -5.16 -0.95
CA LYS A 32 -17.86 -4.02 -0.10
C LYS A 32 -17.30 -4.11 1.33
N GLY A 33 -17.42 -5.26 1.99
CA GLY A 33 -16.93 -5.42 3.36
C GLY A 33 -15.40 -5.38 3.47
N GLU A 34 -14.71 -5.91 2.46
CA GLU A 34 -13.24 -5.91 2.40
C GLU A 34 -12.70 -4.51 2.11
N ARG A 35 -13.43 -3.73 1.31
CA ARG A 35 -13.13 -2.33 1.06
C ARG A 35 -13.31 -1.47 2.32
N GLU A 36 -14.38 -1.69 3.07
CA GLU A 36 -14.59 -1.02 4.37
C GLU A 36 -13.46 -1.35 5.35
N GLU A 37 -13.06 -2.62 5.46
CA GLU A 37 -11.91 -3.04 6.29
C GLU A 37 -10.59 -2.41 5.81
N PHE A 38 -10.38 -2.35 4.49
CA PHE A 38 -9.22 -1.69 3.89
C PHE A 38 -9.17 -0.20 4.25
N GLU A 39 -10.26 0.54 4.05
CA GLU A 39 -10.34 1.98 4.28
C GLU A 39 -10.12 2.33 5.76
N GLU A 40 -10.70 1.54 6.68
CA GLU A 40 -10.50 1.68 8.12
C GLU A 40 -9.03 1.47 8.50
N ARG A 41 -8.43 0.35 8.07
CA ARG A 41 -7.03 0.02 8.38
C ARG A 41 -6.05 1.02 7.78
N ALA A 42 -6.27 1.45 6.53
CA ALA A 42 -5.43 2.44 5.87
C ALA A 42 -5.48 3.77 6.64
N SER A 43 -6.66 4.22 7.06
CA SER A 43 -6.83 5.44 7.85
C SER A 43 -6.12 5.35 9.21
N ILE A 44 -6.25 4.24 9.92
CA ILE A 44 -5.54 4.04 11.21
C ILE A 44 -4.02 4.11 10.99
N MET A 45 -3.50 3.43 9.98
CA MET A 45 -2.06 3.41 9.70
C MET A 45 -1.51 4.77 9.27
N GLU A 46 -2.26 5.55 8.51
CA GLU A 46 -1.90 6.91 8.10
C GLU A 46 -1.92 7.87 9.31
N PHE A 47 -3.06 7.99 9.98
CA PHE A 47 -3.27 9.04 10.97
C PHE A 47 -2.76 8.68 12.37
N GLU A 48 -2.91 7.43 12.79
CA GLU A 48 -2.46 6.95 14.11
C GLU A 48 -1.07 6.29 14.03
N GLY A 49 -0.79 5.59 12.93
CA GLY A 49 0.49 4.90 12.70
C GLY A 49 1.60 5.80 12.17
N GLY A 50 1.28 7.00 11.67
CA GLY A 50 2.24 7.96 11.12
C GLY A 50 2.92 7.49 9.83
N LEU A 51 2.32 6.52 9.11
CA LEU A 51 2.82 6.07 7.82
C LEU A 51 2.43 7.06 6.71
N SER A 52 3.16 7.05 5.60
CA SER A 52 2.66 7.70 4.39
C SER A 52 1.38 6.99 3.93
N ARG A 53 0.51 7.71 3.24
CA ARG A 53 -0.72 7.16 2.66
C ARG A 53 -0.45 5.92 1.80
N GLU A 54 0.57 5.98 0.95
CA GLU A 54 0.95 4.86 0.06
C GLU A 54 1.37 3.62 0.86
N GLU A 55 2.17 3.81 1.90
CA GLU A 55 2.63 2.71 2.74
C GLU A 55 1.48 2.14 3.61
N ALA A 56 0.58 2.99 4.08
CA ALA A 56 -0.63 2.60 4.79
C ALA A 56 -1.57 1.78 3.89
N GLU A 57 -1.87 2.25 2.67
CA GLU A 57 -2.71 1.55 1.70
C GLU A 57 -2.10 0.18 1.33
N TRP A 58 -0.80 0.11 1.05
CA TRP A 58 -0.13 -1.16 0.72
C TRP A 58 -0.22 -2.18 1.87
N ARG A 59 0.04 -1.75 3.12
CA ARG A 59 -0.02 -2.63 4.29
C ARG A 59 -1.46 -3.07 4.59
N ALA A 60 -2.42 -2.15 4.49
CA ALA A 60 -3.84 -2.45 4.70
C ALA A 60 -4.35 -3.48 3.67
N LEU A 61 -4.03 -3.27 2.38
CA LEU A 61 -4.43 -4.18 1.31
C LEU A 61 -3.88 -5.60 1.53
N ARG A 62 -2.61 -5.72 1.93
CA ARG A 62 -1.99 -7.02 2.23
C ARG A 62 -2.73 -7.77 3.34
N ILE A 63 -3.19 -7.07 4.38
CA ILE A 63 -3.91 -7.70 5.49
C ILE A 63 -5.29 -8.21 5.03
N VAL A 64 -6.02 -7.38 4.28
CA VAL A 64 -7.34 -7.76 3.76
C VAL A 64 -7.26 -8.97 2.83
N LEU A 65 -6.25 -9.01 1.94
CA LEU A 65 -6.04 -10.16 1.06
C LEU A 65 -5.64 -11.44 1.83
N ASP A 66 -4.81 -11.32 2.87
CA ASP A 66 -4.44 -12.47 3.72
C ASP A 66 -5.67 -13.01 4.48
N ASN A 67 -6.54 -12.13 4.97
CA ASN A 67 -7.79 -12.52 5.62
C ASN A 67 -8.75 -13.23 4.65
N ARG A 68 -8.87 -12.73 3.42
CA ARG A 68 -9.64 -13.39 2.35
C ARG A 68 -9.16 -14.82 2.11
N MET A 69 -7.84 -15.03 2.01
CA MET A 69 -7.27 -16.36 1.80
C MET A 69 -7.52 -17.31 2.98
N LYS A 70 -7.52 -16.80 4.22
CA LYS A 70 -7.80 -17.59 5.42
C LYS A 70 -9.26 -18.02 5.56
N MET A 71 -10.20 -17.26 4.98
CA MET A 71 -11.63 -17.60 4.99
C MET A 71 -12.05 -18.54 3.85
N ALA A 72 -11.20 -18.72 2.84
CA ALA A 72 -11.46 -19.57 1.68
C ALA A 72 -11.07 -21.06 1.88
N VAL A 73 -10.54 -21.43 3.06
CA VAL A 73 -10.10 -22.78 3.45
C VAL A 73 -11.04 -23.35 4.51
#